data_AF-A0A368ZLK2-F1
#
_entry.id   AF-A0A368ZLK2-F1
#
_cell.length_a   1.000
_cell.length_b   1.000
_cell.length_c   1.000
_cell.angle_alpha   90.00
_cell.angle_beta   90.00
_cell.angle_gamma   90.00
#
_symmetry.space_group_name_H-M   'P 1'
#
loop_
_entity.id
_entity.type
_entity.pdbx_description
1 polymer ?
#
loop_
_entity_poly.entity_id
_entity_poly.type
_entity_poly.pdbx_seq_one_letter_code
_entity_poly.pdbx_strand_id
1 'polypeptide(L)'
;MRVLTILLFCCFSVFGFSQKDQQFEAANALYNDGKYAEAIDKYEAILDAETHSAELYFNLGNANYKLNNIAPSIYYFEKALLLNPKDEAIQNNLAFAQNMTIDAIETVPDVGFSRIINNMVNTFSADTWAKIAVCGVLLFVVIFLAYHFSYSSVKKRIAFITSVVSLIIACLSVAMAFQKSALDKKNTPAIVFSQESRVKTDPNPKSEEVFRLHEGTKVWVLETFEDWKKIRLADNSTGWIPFKDIKLLKDF
;
A
#
# COMPACT_ATOMS: atom_id res chain seq x y z
N MET A 1 -42.25 3.83 3.14
CA MET A 1 -41.85 4.91 2.20
C MET A 1 -41.17 6.10 2.88
N ARG A 2 -41.73 6.68 3.97
CA ARG A 2 -41.14 7.86 4.64
C ARG A 2 -39.76 7.66 5.29
N VAL A 3 -39.45 6.45 5.76
CA VAL A 3 -38.12 6.12 6.32
C VAL A 3 -37.04 6.01 5.23
N LEU A 4 -37.44 5.58 4.02
CA LEU A 4 -36.53 5.43 2.87
C LEU A 4 -36.11 6.80 2.29
N THR A 5 -37.02 7.77 2.28
CA THR A 5 -36.72 9.14 1.84
C THR A 5 -35.83 9.91 2.82
N ILE A 6 -35.95 9.67 4.12
CA ILE A 6 -35.07 10.29 5.14
C ILE A 6 -33.64 9.73 5.04
N LEU A 7 -33.51 8.42 4.80
CA LEU A 7 -32.21 7.77 4.56
C LEU A 7 -31.53 8.26 3.27
N LEU A 8 -32.31 8.54 2.22
CA LEU A 8 -31.79 9.07 0.95
C LEU A 8 -31.32 10.53 1.06
N PHE A 9 -31.95 11.32 1.92
CA PHE A 9 -31.63 12.73 2.12
C PHE A 9 -30.36 12.94 2.96
N CYS A 10 -30.08 12.06 3.93
CA CYS A 10 -28.82 12.10 4.69
C CYS A 10 -27.58 11.77 3.84
N CYS A 11 -27.71 10.99 2.76
CA CYS A 11 -26.58 10.61 1.90
C CYS A 11 -26.12 11.71 0.92
N PHE A 12 -26.85 12.81 0.76
CA PHE A 12 -26.58 13.82 -0.29
C PHE A 12 -25.77 15.04 0.17
N SER A 13 -25.31 15.09 1.42
CA SER A 13 -24.81 16.32 2.05
C SER A 13 -23.28 16.50 2.08
N VAL A 14 -22.52 15.82 1.21
CA VAL A 14 -21.05 16.00 1.18
C VAL A 14 -20.54 16.13 -0.26
N PHE A 15 -20.73 17.31 -0.85
CA PHE A 15 -19.89 17.78 -1.95
C PHE A 15 -18.94 18.83 -1.40
N GLY A 16 -17.79 18.39 -0.89
CA GLY A 16 -16.66 19.27 -0.62
C GLY A 16 -15.93 19.53 -1.93
N PHE A 17 -15.89 20.79 -2.39
CA PHE A 17 -14.96 21.18 -3.43
C PHE A 17 -13.56 21.26 -2.81
N SER A 18 -12.65 20.41 -3.28
CA SER A 18 -11.24 20.51 -2.90
C SER A 18 -10.62 21.73 -3.58
N GLN A 19 -10.01 22.63 -2.79
CA GLN A 19 -9.25 23.75 -3.31
C GLN A 19 -7.90 23.22 -3.80
N LYS A 20 -7.61 23.37 -5.11
CA LYS A 20 -6.27 23.07 -5.64
C LYS A 20 -5.25 24.00 -4.98
N ASP A 21 -4.22 23.42 -4.40
CA ASP A 21 -3.22 24.14 -3.61
C ASP A 21 -2.30 24.98 -4.51
N GLN A 22 -2.22 26.29 -4.28
CA GLN A 22 -1.38 27.22 -5.03
C GLN A 22 0.10 26.82 -4.98
N GLN A 23 0.55 26.20 -3.88
CA GLN A 23 1.92 25.71 -3.76
C GLN A 23 2.21 24.57 -4.75
N PHE A 24 1.21 23.72 -4.99
CA PHE A 24 1.32 22.60 -5.93
C PHE A 24 1.49 23.08 -7.36
N GLU A 25 0.70 24.08 -7.77
CA GLU A 25 0.81 24.68 -9.11
C GLU A 25 2.16 25.39 -9.32
N ALA A 26 2.68 26.06 -8.28
CA ALA A 26 4.00 26.69 -8.34
C ALA A 26 5.13 25.64 -8.48
N ALA A 27 5.04 24.52 -7.77
CA ALA A 27 5.99 23.42 -7.90
C ALA A 27 5.91 22.77 -9.30
N ASN A 28 4.70 22.55 -9.80
CA ASN A 28 4.46 22.04 -11.16
C ASN A 28 5.05 22.99 -12.23
N ALA A 29 4.90 24.30 -12.05
CA ALA A 29 5.47 25.28 -12.97
C ALA A 29 7.00 25.19 -13.02
N LEU A 30 7.67 25.13 -11.86
CA LEU A 30 9.13 24.94 -11.79
C LEU A 30 9.56 23.63 -12.45
N TYR A 31 8.81 22.54 -12.23
CA TYR A 31 9.07 21.26 -12.88
C TYR A 31 8.97 21.37 -14.41
N ASN A 32 7.92 22.02 -14.92
CA ASN A 32 7.69 22.21 -16.35
C ASN A 32 8.76 23.11 -17.00
N ASP A 33 9.31 24.07 -16.24
CA ASP A 33 10.44 24.91 -16.64
C ASP A 33 11.80 24.16 -16.57
N GLY A 34 11.81 22.89 -16.17
CA GLY A 34 13.02 22.07 -16.04
C GLY A 34 13.85 22.37 -14.78
N LYS A 35 13.33 23.20 -13.87
CA LYS A 35 13.98 23.56 -12.60
C LYS A 35 13.67 22.52 -11.53
N TYR A 36 14.14 21.30 -11.73
CA TYR A 36 13.75 20.15 -10.92
C TYR A 36 14.15 20.27 -9.44
N ALA A 37 15.32 20.83 -9.14
CA ALA A 37 15.75 21.03 -7.75
C ALA A 37 14.82 22.01 -7.00
N GLU A 38 14.52 23.16 -7.61
CA GLU A 38 13.58 24.13 -7.04
C GLU A 38 12.16 23.55 -6.91
N ALA A 39 11.76 22.70 -7.85
CA ALA A 39 10.49 21.99 -7.77
C ALA A 39 10.45 21.01 -6.59
N ILE A 40 11.54 20.26 -6.36
CA ILE A 40 11.68 19.37 -5.19
C ILE A 40 11.53 20.17 -3.90
N ASP A 41 12.25 21.29 -3.75
CA ASP A 41 12.15 22.14 -2.55
C ASP A 41 10.69 22.58 -2.28
N LYS A 42 9.94 22.91 -3.34
CA LYS A 42 8.52 23.28 -3.22
C LYS A 42 7.62 22.11 -2.87
N TYR A 43 7.84 20.94 -3.47
CA TYR A 43 7.07 19.75 -3.13
C TYR A 43 7.38 19.27 -1.69
N GLU A 44 8.64 19.34 -1.26
CA GLU A 44 9.03 18.99 0.12
C GLU A 44 8.41 19.95 1.13
N ALA A 45 8.29 21.25 0.82
CA ALA A 45 7.55 22.19 1.68
C ALA A 45 6.05 21.83 1.84
N ILE A 46 5.42 21.24 0.81
CA ILE A 46 4.04 20.72 0.90
C ILE A 46 4.02 19.46 1.80
N LEU A 47 5.02 18.60 1.67
CA LEU A 47 5.16 17.41 2.50
C LEU A 47 5.42 17.75 3.97
N ASP A 48 6.22 18.77 4.25
CA ASP A 48 6.48 19.31 5.60
C ASP A 48 5.22 19.87 6.27
N ALA A 49 4.23 20.28 5.47
CA ALA A 49 2.91 20.67 5.94
C ALA A 49 1.96 19.47 6.13
N GLU A 50 2.51 18.25 6.25
CA GLU A 50 1.80 16.96 6.43
C GLU A 50 0.75 16.68 5.35
N THR A 51 0.94 17.24 4.16
CA THR A 51 0.04 17.01 3.03
C THR A 51 0.58 15.86 2.18
N HIS A 52 -0.10 14.72 2.24
CA HIS A 52 0.30 13.52 1.51
C HIS A 52 -0.71 13.20 0.41
N SER A 53 -0.22 13.00 -0.82
CA SER A 53 -1.04 12.54 -1.94
C SER A 53 -0.21 11.71 -2.91
N ALA A 54 -0.89 10.82 -3.65
CA ALA A 54 -0.23 10.04 -4.70
C ALA A 54 0.41 10.96 -5.76
N GLU A 55 -0.24 12.08 -6.07
CA GLU A 55 0.22 13.07 -7.04
C GLU A 55 1.50 13.79 -6.56
N LEU A 56 1.55 14.20 -5.28
CA LEU A 56 2.74 14.84 -4.70
C LEU A 56 3.94 13.90 -4.77
N TYR A 57 3.76 12.67 -4.32
CA TYR A 57 4.83 11.67 -4.34
C TYR A 57 5.24 11.30 -5.77
N PHE A 58 4.29 11.19 -6.70
CA PHE A 58 4.61 10.97 -8.11
C PHE A 58 5.47 12.10 -8.68
N ASN A 59 5.14 13.37 -8.38
CA ASN A 59 5.89 14.52 -8.86
C ASN A 59 7.28 14.65 -8.21
N LEU A 60 7.40 14.37 -6.91
CA LEU A 60 8.69 14.24 -6.22
C LEU A 60 9.55 13.14 -6.85
N GLY A 61 8.96 11.98 -7.15
CA GLY A 61 9.63 10.86 -7.83
C GLY A 61 10.14 11.27 -9.20
N ASN A 62 9.31 11.92 -10.00
CA ASN A 62 9.67 12.41 -11.34
C ASN A 62 10.79 13.47 -11.30
N ALA A 63 10.71 14.44 -10.40
CA ALA A 63 11.73 15.48 -10.28
C ALA A 63 13.09 14.89 -9.87
N ASN A 64 13.09 13.96 -8.91
CA ASN A 64 14.30 13.23 -8.50
C ASN A 64 14.85 12.36 -9.62
N TYR A 65 13.98 11.67 -10.38
CA TYR A 65 14.38 10.88 -11.54
C TYR A 65 15.09 11.74 -12.59
N LYS A 66 14.58 12.95 -12.88
CA LYS A 66 15.21 13.90 -13.82
C LYS A 66 16.59 14.39 -13.39
N LEU A 67 16.88 14.37 -12.09
CA LEU A 67 18.19 14.69 -11.51
C LEU A 67 19.11 13.48 -11.34
N ASN A 68 18.66 12.27 -11.73
CA ASN A 68 19.34 10.99 -11.47
C ASN A 68 19.52 10.67 -9.97
N ASN A 69 18.63 11.18 -9.12
CA ASN A 69 18.56 10.78 -7.72
C ASN A 69 17.82 9.43 -7.61
N ILE A 70 18.55 8.33 -7.75
CA ILE A 70 18.00 6.96 -7.88
C ILE A 70 17.14 6.60 -6.66
N ALA A 71 17.71 6.59 -5.45
CA ALA A 71 16.96 6.20 -4.25
C ALA A 71 15.73 7.09 -3.97
N PRO A 72 15.84 8.43 -3.98
CA PRO A 72 14.67 9.29 -3.80
C PRO A 72 13.58 9.08 -4.85
N SER A 73 13.94 8.86 -6.12
CA SER A 73 12.95 8.65 -7.19
C SER A 73 12.11 7.39 -6.94
N ILE A 74 12.76 6.26 -6.67
CA ILE A 74 12.11 4.98 -6.36
C ILE A 74 11.29 5.10 -5.08
N TYR A 75 11.84 5.73 -4.05
CA TYR A 75 11.18 5.95 -2.77
C TYR A 75 9.84 6.66 -2.92
N TYR A 76 9.82 7.79 -3.63
CA TYR A 76 8.60 8.55 -3.80
C TYR A 76 7.61 7.86 -4.76
N PHE A 77 8.05 7.19 -5.82
CA PHE A 77 7.12 6.38 -6.64
C PHE A 77 6.49 5.23 -5.84
N GLU A 78 7.26 4.55 -4.99
CA GLU A 78 6.74 3.50 -4.12
C GLU A 78 5.73 4.05 -3.10
N LYS A 79 5.99 5.23 -2.50
CA LYS A 79 5.00 5.91 -1.65
C LYS A 79 3.74 6.30 -2.42
N ALA A 80 3.88 6.76 -3.67
CA ALA A 80 2.75 7.06 -4.52
C ALA A 80 1.87 5.81 -4.77
N LEU A 81 2.49 4.65 -5.00
CA LEU A 81 1.78 3.36 -5.14
C LEU A 81 1.12 2.88 -3.85
N LEU A 82 1.60 3.27 -2.67
CA LEU A 82 0.88 2.97 -1.41
C LEU A 82 -0.48 3.68 -1.37
N LEU A 83 -0.59 4.86 -1.98
CA LEU A 83 -1.83 5.64 -2.02
C LEU A 83 -2.69 5.33 -3.25
N ASN A 84 -2.06 5.05 -4.40
CA ASN A 84 -2.75 4.65 -5.62
C ASN A 84 -2.09 3.42 -6.28
N PRO A 85 -2.37 2.20 -5.79
CA PRO A 85 -1.64 0.99 -6.20
C PRO A 85 -1.82 0.57 -7.66
N LYS A 86 -2.88 1.06 -8.33
CA LYS A 86 -3.28 0.65 -9.69
C LYS A 86 -2.97 1.71 -10.74
N ASP A 87 -2.22 2.74 -10.39
CA ASP A 87 -1.84 3.80 -11.32
C ASP A 87 -0.75 3.32 -12.29
N GLU A 88 -1.11 3.14 -13.55
CA GLU A 88 -0.19 2.68 -14.59
C GLU A 88 0.96 3.68 -14.83
N ALA A 89 0.71 4.98 -14.69
CA ALA A 89 1.76 5.97 -14.88
C ALA A 89 2.81 5.86 -13.77
N ILE A 90 2.39 5.72 -12.51
CA ILE A 90 3.32 5.51 -11.39
C ILE A 90 4.10 4.21 -11.57
N GLN A 91 3.43 3.11 -11.93
CA GLN A 91 4.09 1.80 -12.15
C GLN A 91 5.16 1.87 -13.26
N ASN A 92 4.84 2.51 -14.38
CA ASN A 92 5.78 2.65 -15.50
C ASN A 92 6.99 3.52 -15.11
N ASN A 93 6.78 4.64 -14.42
CA ASN A 93 7.88 5.51 -14.00
C ASN A 93 8.76 4.85 -12.92
N LEU A 94 8.15 4.11 -11.99
CA LEU A 94 8.89 3.28 -11.05
C LEU A 94 9.78 2.25 -11.77
N ALA A 95 9.27 1.58 -12.81
CA ALA A 95 10.06 0.62 -13.59
C ALA A 95 11.25 1.30 -14.28
N PHE A 96 11.08 2.50 -14.83
CA PHE A 96 12.19 3.27 -15.39
C PHE A 96 13.23 3.65 -14.33
N ALA A 97 12.82 4.04 -13.13
CA ALA A 97 13.72 4.34 -12.02
C ALA A 97 14.46 3.09 -11.53
N GLN A 98 13.78 1.94 -11.44
CA GLN A 98 14.38 0.66 -11.07
C GLN A 98 15.44 0.19 -12.06
N ASN A 99 15.28 0.48 -13.36
CA ASN A 99 16.30 0.19 -14.37
C ASN A 99 17.61 0.98 -14.18
N MET A 100 17.62 2.02 -13.34
CA MET A 100 18.83 2.76 -12.98
C MET A 100 19.59 2.14 -11.80
N THR A 101 18.99 1.17 -11.10
CA THR A 101 19.63 0.49 -9.97
C THR A 101 20.74 -0.46 -10.41
N ILE A 102 21.72 -0.66 -9.53
CA ILE A 102 22.82 -1.61 -9.75
C ILE A 102 22.39 -3.04 -9.41
N ASP A 103 21.58 -3.20 -8.36
CA ASP A 103 21.22 -4.51 -7.82
C ASP A 103 20.05 -5.13 -8.59
N ALA A 104 20.33 -6.16 -9.39
CA ALA A 104 19.30 -6.95 -10.06
C ALA A 104 18.89 -8.15 -9.19
N ILE A 105 17.96 -7.94 -8.26
CA ILE A 105 17.45 -9.01 -7.37
C ILE A 105 16.18 -9.61 -7.98
N GLU A 106 16.26 -10.88 -8.38
CA GLU A 106 15.10 -11.61 -8.88
C GLU A 106 14.12 -11.94 -7.75
N THR A 107 12.82 -11.71 -8.00
CA THR A 107 11.77 -12.07 -7.06
C THR A 107 11.51 -13.57 -7.11
N VAL A 108 11.57 -14.26 -5.98
CA VAL A 108 11.14 -15.67 -5.90
C VAL A 108 9.62 -15.71 -6.08
N PRO A 109 9.09 -16.45 -7.08
CA PRO A 109 7.66 -16.50 -7.31
C PRO A 109 6.98 -17.30 -6.20
N ASP A 110 5.84 -16.79 -5.70
CA ASP A 110 4.96 -17.56 -4.83
C ASP A 110 4.48 -18.82 -5.58
N VAL A 111 4.53 -20.01 -4.97
CA VAL A 111 4.10 -21.27 -5.61
C VAL A 111 2.97 -21.99 -4.86
N GLY A 112 2.24 -22.85 -5.58
CA GLY A 112 1.22 -23.73 -5.01
C GLY A 112 0.01 -23.00 -4.39
N PHE A 113 -0.48 -23.53 -3.27
CA PHE A 113 -1.65 -23.00 -2.55
C PHE A 113 -1.41 -21.60 -1.95
N SER A 114 -0.17 -21.28 -1.58
CA SER A 114 0.19 -19.96 -1.03
C SER A 114 -0.18 -18.83 -2.00
N ARG A 115 0.12 -19.02 -3.30
CA ARG A 115 -0.22 -18.06 -4.36
C ARG A 115 -1.72 -17.80 -4.45
N ILE A 116 -2.54 -18.86 -4.40
CA ILE A 116 -3.99 -18.76 -4.53
C ILE A 116 -4.57 -17.95 -3.36
N ILE A 117 -4.13 -18.27 -2.14
CA ILE A 117 -4.58 -17.56 -0.94
C ILE A 117 -4.09 -16.11 -0.95
N ASN A 118 -2.82 -15.85 -1.26
CA ASN A 118 -2.28 -14.49 -1.34
C ASN A 118 -3.01 -13.64 -2.37
N ASN A 119 -3.29 -14.18 -3.56
CA ASN A 119 -4.04 -13.46 -4.59
C ASN A 119 -5.46 -13.11 -4.12
N MET A 120 -6.14 -14.05 -3.46
CA MET A 120 -7.47 -13.83 -2.91
C MET A 120 -7.44 -12.73 -1.84
N VAL A 121 -6.54 -12.85 -0.87
CA VAL A 121 -6.41 -11.89 0.24
C VAL A 121 -6.07 -10.49 -0.28
N ASN A 122 -5.17 -10.38 -1.27
CA ASN A 122 -4.72 -9.11 -1.85
C ASN A 122 -5.68 -8.50 -2.88
N THR A 123 -6.79 -9.16 -3.20
CA THR A 123 -7.78 -8.61 -4.15
C THR A 123 -8.41 -7.32 -3.62
N PHE A 124 -8.62 -7.23 -2.30
CA PHE A 124 -9.21 -6.07 -1.64
C PHE A 124 -8.38 -5.62 -0.43
N SER A 125 -8.55 -4.35 -0.03
CA SER A 125 -8.00 -3.86 1.24
C SER A 125 -8.70 -4.51 2.44
N ALA A 126 -8.04 -4.52 3.60
CA ALA A 126 -8.63 -5.03 4.84
C ALA A 126 -9.97 -4.34 5.18
N ASP A 127 -10.06 -3.02 4.95
CA ASP A 127 -11.29 -2.24 5.17
C ASP A 127 -12.42 -2.65 4.22
N THR A 128 -12.08 -2.97 2.98
CA THR A 128 -13.07 -3.41 1.99
C THR A 128 -13.60 -4.79 2.36
N TRP A 129 -12.72 -5.71 2.78
CA TRP A 129 -13.15 -6.99 3.37
C TRP A 129 -14.04 -6.76 4.60
N ALA A 130 -13.66 -5.88 5.53
CA ALA A 130 -14.51 -5.56 6.69
C ALA A 130 -15.90 -5.02 6.28
N LYS A 131 -15.97 -4.14 5.28
CA LYS A 131 -17.25 -3.64 4.74
C LYS A 131 -18.10 -4.75 4.13
N ILE A 132 -17.49 -5.65 3.34
CA ILE A 132 -18.18 -6.82 2.78
C ILE A 132 -18.76 -7.69 3.91
N ALA A 133 -17.99 -7.91 4.98
CA ALA A 133 -18.47 -8.66 6.14
C ALA A 133 -19.69 -7.99 6.81
N VAL A 134 -19.62 -6.68 7.09
CA VAL A 134 -20.74 -5.94 7.70
C VAL A 134 -21.98 -5.98 6.81
N CYS A 135 -21.82 -5.72 5.51
CA CYS A 135 -22.91 -5.81 4.53
C CYS A 135 -23.50 -7.23 4.45
N GLY A 136 -22.66 -8.26 4.49
CA GLY A 136 -23.07 -9.67 4.47
C GLY A 136 -23.88 -10.06 5.71
N VAL A 137 -23.52 -9.55 6.89
CA VAL A 137 -24.29 -9.75 8.13
C VAL A 137 -25.64 -9.03 8.07
N LEU A 138 -25.68 -7.79 7.58
CA LEU A 138 -26.94 -7.05 7.41
C LEU A 138 -27.87 -7.76 6.41
N LEU A 139 -27.31 -8.24 5.29
CA LEU A 139 -28.05 -9.02 4.30
C LEU A 139 -28.57 -10.33 4.89
N PHE A 140 -27.77 -11.03 5.69
CA PHE A 140 -28.19 -12.22 6.43
C PHE A 140 -29.42 -11.92 7.29
N VAL A 141 -29.38 -10.85 8.11
CA VAL A 141 -30.49 -10.48 9.00
C VAL A 141 -31.76 -10.18 8.19
N VAL A 142 -31.67 -9.39 7.12
CA VAL A 142 -32.83 -9.05 6.27
C VAL A 142 -33.46 -10.30 5.64
N ILE A 143 -32.64 -11.19 5.09
CA ILE A 143 -33.13 -12.43 4.46
C ILE A 143 -33.69 -13.39 5.50
N PHE A 144 -33.08 -13.47 6.68
CA PHE A 144 -33.55 -14.31 7.77
C PHE A 144 -34.91 -13.83 8.32
N LEU A 145 -35.12 -12.52 8.41
CA LEU A 145 -36.44 -11.95 8.72
C LEU A 145 -37.45 -12.25 7.61
N ALA A 146 -37.06 -12.14 6.33
CA ALA A 146 -37.93 -12.51 5.21
C ALA A 146 -38.31 -14.01 5.24
N TYR A 147 -37.38 -14.88 5.66
CA TYR A 147 -37.65 -16.30 5.92
C TYR A 147 -38.74 -16.47 7.00
N HIS A 148 -38.63 -15.74 8.11
CA HIS A 148 -39.58 -15.81 9.23
C HIS A 148 -41.01 -15.42 8.81
N PHE A 149 -41.17 -14.34 8.04
CA PHE A 149 -42.48 -13.84 7.60
C PHE A 149 -43.05 -14.51 6.35
N SER A 150 -42.31 -15.41 5.71
CA SER A 150 -42.79 -16.09 4.50
C SER A 150 -43.73 -17.23 4.84
N TYR A 151 -44.83 -17.39 4.10
CA TYR A 151 -45.80 -18.49 4.31
C TYR A 151 -45.60 -19.66 3.32
N SER A 152 -44.88 -19.45 2.22
CA SER A 152 -44.64 -20.48 1.19
C SER A 152 -43.40 -21.30 1.49
N SER A 153 -43.51 -22.63 1.46
CA SER A 153 -42.39 -23.57 1.70
C SER A 153 -41.20 -23.35 0.76
N VAL A 154 -41.45 -23.02 -0.52
CA VAL A 154 -40.39 -22.77 -1.51
C VAL A 154 -39.63 -21.48 -1.18
N LYS A 155 -40.36 -20.39 -0.89
CA LYS A 155 -39.75 -19.10 -0.51
C LYS A 155 -38.95 -19.21 0.80
N LYS A 156 -39.46 -19.96 1.78
CA LYS A 156 -38.73 -20.27 3.02
C LYS A 156 -37.43 -21.00 2.74
N ARG A 157 -37.44 -22.06 1.94
CA ARG A 157 -36.23 -22.82 1.63
C ARG A 157 -35.17 -21.96 0.95
N ILE A 158 -35.57 -21.16 -0.05
CA ILE A 158 -34.65 -20.25 -0.74
C ILE A 158 -34.07 -19.22 0.24
N ALA A 159 -34.92 -18.53 1.00
CA ALA A 159 -34.48 -17.53 1.97
C ALA A 159 -33.52 -18.11 3.03
N PHE A 160 -33.82 -19.31 3.54
CA PHE A 160 -32.93 -19.99 4.48
C PHE A 160 -31.56 -20.27 3.86
N ILE A 161 -31.50 -20.90 2.68
CA ILE A 161 -30.24 -21.21 1.99
C ILE A 161 -29.46 -19.92 1.70
N THR A 162 -30.11 -18.89 1.15
CA THR A 162 -29.43 -17.63 0.84
C THR A 162 -28.93 -16.93 2.11
N SER A 163 -29.67 -16.99 3.22
CA SER A 163 -29.21 -16.43 4.50
C SER A 163 -27.94 -17.14 4.98
N VAL A 164 -27.90 -18.47 4.96
CA VAL A 164 -26.73 -19.25 5.37
C VAL A 164 -25.53 -18.94 4.47
N VAL A 165 -25.73 -18.87 3.14
CA VAL A 165 -24.66 -18.48 2.21
C VAL A 165 -24.14 -17.08 2.49
N SER A 166 -25.02 -16.10 2.73
CA SER A 166 -24.65 -14.73 3.10
C SER A 166 -23.81 -14.71 4.38
N LEU A 167 -24.20 -15.50 5.39
CA LEU A 167 -23.46 -15.61 6.64
C LEU A 167 -22.07 -16.24 6.44
N ILE A 168 -21.97 -17.29 5.63
CA ILE A 168 -20.68 -17.92 5.29
C ILE A 168 -19.76 -16.91 4.59
N ILE A 169 -20.27 -16.16 3.61
CA ILE A 169 -19.50 -15.11 2.93
C ILE A 169 -19.03 -14.05 3.93
N ALA A 170 -19.89 -13.63 4.87
CA ALA A 170 -19.52 -12.68 5.90
C ALA A 170 -18.38 -13.22 6.79
N CYS A 171 -18.47 -14.46 7.26
CA CYS A 171 -17.43 -15.09 8.08
C CYS A 171 -16.10 -15.23 7.33
N LEU A 172 -16.13 -15.68 6.06
CA LEU A 172 -14.93 -15.75 5.22
C LEU A 172 -14.32 -14.37 5.01
N SER A 173 -15.16 -13.36 4.78
CA SER A 173 -14.73 -11.97 4.60
C SER A 173 -14.03 -11.42 5.85
N VAL A 174 -14.52 -11.73 7.06
CA VAL A 174 -13.82 -11.40 8.31
C VAL A 174 -12.45 -12.10 8.39
N ALA A 175 -12.37 -13.38 8.06
CA ALA A 175 -11.10 -14.11 8.05
C ALA A 175 -10.09 -13.48 7.08
N MET A 176 -10.55 -13.09 5.88
CA MET A 176 -9.72 -12.40 4.89
C MET A 176 -9.27 -11.02 5.38
N ALA A 177 -10.12 -10.26 6.07
CA ALA A 177 -9.75 -8.97 6.65
C ALA A 177 -8.60 -9.11 7.67
N PHE A 178 -8.69 -10.09 8.57
CA PHE A 178 -7.62 -10.37 9.53
C PHE A 178 -6.34 -10.85 8.85
N GLN A 179 -6.45 -11.75 7.88
CA GLN A 179 -5.30 -12.23 7.12
C GLN A 179 -4.62 -11.09 6.36
N LYS A 180 -5.39 -10.20 5.72
CA LYS A 180 -4.86 -9.03 5.02
C LYS A 180 -4.16 -8.07 5.99
N SER A 181 -4.78 -7.78 7.13
CA SER A 181 -4.17 -6.93 8.16
C SER A 181 -2.87 -7.51 8.71
N ALA A 182 -2.81 -8.84 8.93
CA ALA A 182 -1.59 -9.52 9.37
C ALA A 182 -0.48 -9.46 8.32
N LEU A 183 -0.80 -9.67 7.04
CA LEU A 183 0.15 -9.53 5.93
C LEU A 183 0.68 -8.11 5.83
N ASP A 184 -0.20 -7.10 5.90
CA ASP A 184 0.18 -5.70 5.75
C ASP A 184 1.04 -5.20 6.91
N LYS A 185 0.82 -5.71 8.14
CA LYS A 185 1.67 -5.41 9.31
C LYS A 185 3.06 -6.02 9.20
N LYS A 186 3.16 -7.25 8.70
CA LYS A 186 4.46 -7.94 8.52
C LYS A 186 5.27 -7.34 7.37
N ASN A 187 4.58 -6.79 6.37
CA ASN A 187 5.18 -6.23 5.18
C ASN A 187 5.60 -4.77 5.42
N THR A 188 6.80 -4.55 5.95
CA THR A 188 7.37 -3.20 6.17
C THR A 188 8.44 -2.91 5.12
N PRO A 189 8.07 -2.38 3.94
CA PRO A 189 9.03 -2.13 2.88
C PRO A 189 9.83 -0.85 3.16
N ALA A 190 11.07 -0.84 2.68
CA ALA A 190 12.03 0.25 2.79
C ALA A 190 12.90 0.32 1.53
N ILE A 191 13.49 1.47 1.28
CA ILE A 191 14.44 1.70 0.18
C ILE A 191 15.81 2.01 0.76
N VAL A 192 16.87 1.43 0.20
CA VAL A 192 18.26 1.77 0.52
C VAL A 192 18.59 3.15 -0.05
N PHE A 193 19.07 4.06 0.79
CA PHE A 193 19.46 5.43 0.42
C PHE A 193 20.97 5.65 0.41
N SER A 194 21.75 4.79 1.06
CA SER A 194 23.22 4.85 0.95
C SER A 194 23.66 4.38 -0.44
N GLN A 195 24.67 5.04 -1.03
CA GLN A 195 25.24 4.63 -2.31
C GLN A 195 25.70 3.17 -2.31
N GLU A 196 26.31 2.75 -1.21
CA GLU A 196 26.68 1.37 -0.93
C GLU A 196 26.46 1.13 0.58
N SER A 197 25.83 0.01 0.93
CA SER A 197 25.69 -0.46 2.31
C SER A 197 26.10 -1.91 2.43
N ARG A 198 26.85 -2.21 3.49
CA ARG A 198 27.37 -3.53 3.79
C ARG A 198 26.39 -4.26 4.69
N VAL A 199 25.76 -5.30 4.16
CA VAL A 199 24.81 -6.11 4.92
C VAL A 199 25.58 -7.15 5.73
N LYS A 200 25.25 -7.26 7.02
CA LYS A 200 25.96 -8.06 8.03
C LYS A 200 25.17 -9.28 8.47
N THR A 201 25.87 -10.32 8.93
CA THR A 201 25.24 -11.52 9.51
C THR A 201 24.55 -11.21 10.84
N ASP A 202 25.18 -10.39 11.68
CA ASP A 202 24.70 -9.95 13.00
C ASP A 202 24.65 -8.42 13.09
N PRO A 203 23.85 -7.83 14.01
CA PRO A 203 23.73 -6.39 14.19
C PRO A 203 24.96 -5.81 14.92
N ASN A 204 26.14 -6.03 14.36
CA ASN A 204 27.43 -5.63 14.91
C ASN A 204 28.34 -5.16 13.76
N PRO A 205 28.97 -3.97 13.85
CA PRO A 205 29.89 -3.48 12.83
C PRO A 205 31.05 -4.44 12.48
N LYS A 206 31.50 -5.26 13.45
CA LYS A 206 32.59 -6.23 13.29
C LYS A 206 32.14 -7.56 12.71
N SER A 207 30.83 -7.79 12.55
CA SER A 207 30.29 -9.00 11.95
C SER A 207 30.78 -9.16 10.51
N GLU A 208 30.83 -10.40 10.08
CA GLU A 208 31.04 -10.77 8.68
C GLU A 208 29.98 -10.11 7.79
N GLU A 209 30.42 -9.74 6.58
CA GLU A 209 29.59 -9.18 5.53
C GLU A 209 29.02 -10.31 4.68
N VAL A 210 27.71 -10.29 4.46
CA VAL A 210 27.02 -11.32 3.66
C VAL A 210 26.97 -10.90 2.19
N PHE A 211 26.60 -9.65 1.94
CA PHE A 211 26.52 -9.03 0.62
C PHE A 211 26.46 -7.50 0.75
N ARG A 212 26.48 -6.81 -0.39
CA ARG A 212 26.35 -5.35 -0.46
C ARG A 212 25.07 -4.98 -1.20
N LEU A 213 24.49 -3.85 -0.80
CA LEU A 213 23.35 -3.25 -1.45
C LEU A 213 23.67 -1.82 -1.86
N HIS A 214 23.06 -1.37 -2.93
CA HIS A 214 23.21 -0.02 -3.46
C HIS A 214 21.91 0.76 -3.32
N GLU A 215 22.01 2.06 -3.57
CA GLU A 215 20.87 2.97 -3.50
C GLU A 215 19.73 2.54 -4.45
N GLY A 216 18.50 2.73 -4.01
CA GLY A 216 17.30 2.36 -4.76
C GLY A 216 16.82 0.92 -4.55
N THR A 217 17.65 0.06 -3.95
CA THR A 217 17.25 -1.32 -3.68
C THR A 217 16.12 -1.40 -2.66
N LYS A 218 15.05 -2.10 -3.04
CA LYS A 218 13.88 -2.33 -2.18
C LYS A 218 14.13 -3.51 -1.25
N VAL A 219 13.89 -3.29 0.04
CA VAL A 219 14.08 -4.28 1.10
C VAL A 219 12.86 -4.34 2.01
N TRP A 220 12.71 -5.46 2.72
CA TRP A 220 11.64 -5.64 3.70
C TRP A 220 12.23 -5.76 5.10
N VAL A 221 11.88 -4.84 6.00
CA VAL A 221 12.32 -4.86 7.38
C VAL A 221 11.54 -5.93 8.16
N LEU A 222 12.29 -6.86 8.76
CA LEU A 222 11.78 -7.97 9.57
C LEU A 222 11.85 -7.65 11.07
N GLU A 223 12.99 -7.14 11.51
CA GLU A 223 13.30 -6.91 12.92
C GLU A 223 14.09 -5.60 13.08
N THR A 224 14.00 -4.99 14.26
CA THR A 224 14.78 -3.81 14.64
C THR A 224 15.55 -4.12 15.90
N PHE A 225 16.84 -3.82 15.90
CA PHE A 225 17.70 -3.95 17.07
C PHE A 225 18.66 -2.76 17.11
N GLU A 226 18.47 -1.88 18.10
CA GLU A 226 19.23 -0.61 18.21
C GLU A 226 19.25 0.15 16.87
N ASP A 227 20.44 0.48 16.36
CA ASP A 227 20.65 1.18 15.08
C ASP A 227 20.65 0.24 13.86
N TRP A 228 20.26 -1.02 14.02
CA TRP A 228 20.26 -2.04 12.97
C TRP A 228 18.85 -2.50 12.63
N LYS A 229 18.64 -2.78 11.35
CA LYS A 229 17.42 -3.37 10.82
C LYS A 229 17.74 -4.68 10.16
N LYS A 230 17.08 -5.75 10.56
CA LYS A 230 17.14 -7.02 9.85
C LYS A 230 16.24 -6.90 8.65
N ILE A 231 16.78 -7.13 7.47
CA ILE A 231 16.07 -7.02 6.21
C ILE A 231 15.98 -8.37 5.51
N ARG A 232 15.00 -8.47 4.63
CA ARG A 232 14.83 -9.54 3.65
C ARG A 232 14.79 -8.92 2.26
N LEU A 233 15.44 -9.57 1.30
CA LEU A 233 15.39 -9.23 -0.12
C LEU A 233 14.31 -10.03 -0.87
N ALA A 234 14.12 -9.72 -2.14
CA ALA A 234 13.11 -10.35 -2.99
C ALA A 234 13.40 -11.84 -3.27
N ASP A 235 14.66 -12.25 -3.18
CA ASP A 235 15.13 -13.63 -3.29
C ASP A 235 15.07 -14.42 -1.96
N ASN A 236 14.56 -13.79 -0.89
CA ASN A 236 14.53 -14.26 0.49
C ASN A 236 15.89 -14.30 1.22
N SER A 237 16.96 -13.79 0.63
CA SER A 237 18.19 -13.55 1.40
C SER A 237 17.94 -12.52 2.52
N THR A 238 18.67 -12.66 3.61
CA THR A 238 18.47 -11.84 4.82
C THR A 238 19.79 -11.38 5.39
N GLY A 239 19.76 -10.26 6.11
CA GLY A 239 20.90 -9.77 6.88
C GLY A 239 20.57 -8.47 7.59
N TRP A 240 21.54 -7.89 8.28
CA TRP A 240 21.40 -6.66 9.04
C TRP A 240 22.02 -5.48 8.30
N ILE A 241 21.25 -4.40 8.18
CA ILE A 241 21.67 -3.15 7.57
C ILE A 241 21.57 -2.01 8.60
N PRO A 242 22.47 -1.02 8.59
CA PRO A 242 22.33 0.16 9.44
C PRO A 242 21.03 0.91 9.13
N PHE A 243 20.32 1.36 10.17
CA PHE A 243 19.05 2.06 10.03
C PHE A 243 19.18 3.33 9.18
N LYS A 244 20.27 4.08 9.35
CA LYS A 244 20.56 5.31 8.59
C LYS A 244 20.70 5.10 7.07
N ASP A 245 20.97 3.87 6.65
CA ASP A 245 21.21 3.54 5.23
C ASP A 245 19.89 3.25 4.49
N ILE A 246 18.76 3.17 5.19
CA ILE A 246 17.44 2.87 4.60
C ILE A 246 16.39 3.90 5.04
N LYS A 247 15.36 4.10 4.21
CA LYS A 247 14.12 4.81 4.60
C LYS A 247 12.92 3.90 4.47
N LEU A 248 12.06 3.89 5.50
CA LEU A 248 10.81 3.13 5.49
C LEU A 248 9.83 3.78 4.51
N LEU A 249 8.94 3.02 3.89
CA LEU A 249 7.93 3.57 2.96
C LEU A 249 6.59 3.88 3.62
N LYS A 250 6.30 3.24 4.77
CA LYS A 250 5.03 3.36 5.49
C LYS A 250 5.04 4.44 6.58
N ASP A 251 6.02 5.34 6.54
CA ASP A 251 6.13 6.52 7.37
C ASP A 251 5.46 7.71 6.68
N PHE A 252 4.14 7.86 6.81
CA PHE A 252 3.47 9.07 6.35
C PHE A 252 3.65 10.16 7.40
#